data_AF-A0A7X3XAX6-F1
#
_entry.id   AF-A0A7X3XAX6-F1
#
_cell.length_a   1.000
_cell.length_b   1.000
_cell.length_c   1.000
_cell.angle_alpha   90.00
_cell.angle_beta   90.00
_cell.angle_gamma   90.00
#
_symmetry.space_group_name_H-M   'P 1'
#
loop_
_entity.id
_entity.type
_entity.pdbx_description
1 polymer ?
#
loop_
_entity_poly.entity_id
_entity_poly.type
_entity_poly.pdbx_seq_one_letter_code
_entity_poly.pdbx_strand_id
1 'polypeptide(L)'
;MIQLQIWSSLDYYELIRGYATAERTKLKRTWTIAEAKARLSEVLRLAEEEGPQRIYRRNTFVVVPERLWQQQSPLRKPLGQWLVENMPRGIELEIPDRRSNRKIPFTDEEST
;
A
#
# COMPACT_ATOMS: atom_id res chain seq x y z
N MET A 1 -29.09 -13.31 11.53
CA MET A 1 -28.60 -11.94 11.27
C MET A 1 -27.13 -11.90 11.64
N ILE A 2 -26.23 -11.79 10.67
CA ILE A 2 -24.83 -11.46 10.92
C ILE A 2 -24.48 -10.33 9.96
N GLN A 3 -24.21 -9.17 10.54
CA GLN A 3 -23.91 -7.92 9.86
C GLN A 3 -22.45 -7.99 9.38
N LEU A 4 -22.25 -8.23 8.07
CA LEU A 4 -20.94 -8.14 7.43
C LEU A 4 -20.60 -6.64 7.32
N GLN A 5 -19.83 -6.16 8.29
CA GLN A 5 -19.26 -4.81 8.27
C GLN A 5 -18.36 -4.66 7.05
N ILE A 6 -18.73 -3.70 6.20
CA ILE A 6 -17.99 -3.27 5.03
C ILE A 6 -16.80 -2.45 5.54
N TRP A 7 -15.58 -2.94 5.30
CA TRP A 7 -14.35 -2.25 5.68
C TRP A 7 -14.07 -1.14 4.65
N SER A 8 -13.74 0.05 5.12
CA SER A 8 -13.53 1.27 4.33
C SER A 8 -12.21 1.21 3.57
N SER A 9 -12.12 1.88 2.41
CA SER A 9 -10.87 2.05 1.65
C SER A 9 -9.73 2.71 2.46
N LEU A 10 -10.05 3.37 3.58
CA LEU A 10 -9.06 3.90 4.53
C LEU A 10 -8.40 2.77 5.34
N ASP A 11 -9.15 1.72 5.69
CA ASP A 11 -8.63 0.56 6.43
C ASP A 11 -7.57 -0.19 5.62
N TYR A 12 -7.64 -0.13 4.29
CA TYR A 12 -6.66 -0.74 3.39
C TYR A 12 -5.32 0.02 3.33
N TYR A 13 -5.35 1.36 3.29
CA TYR A 13 -4.10 2.14 3.35
C TYR A 13 -3.48 2.08 4.74
N GLU A 14 -4.28 2.01 5.81
CA GLU A 14 -3.81 1.73 7.17
C GLU A 14 -3.29 0.30 7.32
N LEU A 15 -3.85 -0.69 6.61
CA LEU A 15 -3.34 -2.06 6.61
C LEU A 15 -1.96 -2.13 5.90
N ILE A 16 -1.82 -1.53 4.73
CA ILE A 16 -0.56 -1.53 3.96
C ILE A 16 0.49 -0.59 4.57
N ARG A 17 0.11 0.57 5.12
CA ARG A 17 1.00 1.41 5.94
C ARG A 17 1.31 0.74 7.28
N GLY A 18 0.38 0.00 7.87
CA GLY A 18 0.61 -0.83 9.04
C GLY A 18 1.64 -1.93 8.78
N TYR A 19 1.62 -2.54 7.59
CA TYR A 19 2.71 -3.44 7.17
C TYR A 19 4.03 -2.73 6.88
N ALA A 20 4.00 -1.45 6.49
CA ALA A 20 5.21 -0.65 6.22
C ALA A 20 5.76 0.09 7.46
N THR A 21 4.96 0.29 8.52
CA THR A 21 5.31 1.16 9.66
C THR A 21 5.03 0.53 11.03
N ALA A 22 4.10 -0.42 11.16
CA ALA A 22 3.72 -1.02 12.46
C ALA A 22 4.45 -2.34 12.83
N GLU A 23 5.41 -2.80 12.03
CA GLU A 23 6.27 -3.95 12.38
C GLU A 23 7.76 -3.61 12.29
N ARG A 24 8.15 -2.44 12.78
CA ARG A 24 9.56 -2.18 13.12
C ARG A 24 10.12 -3.15 14.18
N THR A 25 9.29 -3.98 14.83
CA THR A 25 9.70 -4.86 15.95
C THR A 25 8.87 -6.14 16.10
N LYS A 26 8.62 -6.88 15.02
CA LYS A 26 8.56 -8.35 15.12
C LYS A 26 9.37 -8.85 13.94
N LEU A 27 10.50 -9.48 14.21
CA LEU A 27 11.40 -10.04 13.19
C LEU A 27 10.61 -11.08 12.36
N LYS A 28 9.83 -10.63 11.37
CA LYS A 28 9.26 -11.52 10.35
C LYS A 28 10.44 -12.10 9.59
N ARG A 29 10.69 -13.37 9.88
CA ARG A 29 11.75 -14.20 9.31
C ARG A 29 11.89 -13.89 7.81
N THR A 30 13.07 -13.40 7.41
CA THR A 30 13.39 -13.17 6.01
C THR A 30 14.19 -14.35 5.52
N TRP A 31 13.66 -15.05 4.52
CA TRP A 31 14.25 -16.26 3.96
C TRP A 31 15.30 -15.88 2.92
N THR A 32 16.47 -16.52 2.94
CA THR A 32 17.33 -16.52 1.76
C THR A 32 16.72 -17.38 0.66
N ILE A 33 17.15 -17.18 -0.60
CA ILE A 33 16.72 -18.05 -1.71
C ILE A 33 17.04 -19.52 -1.43
N ALA A 34 18.20 -19.82 -0.83
CA ALA A 34 18.60 -21.18 -0.54
C ALA A 34 17.67 -21.84 0.49
N GLU A 35 17.37 -21.14 1.59
CA GLU A 35 16.46 -21.63 2.62
C GLU A 35 15.03 -21.79 2.09
N ALA A 36 14.54 -20.81 1.33
CA ALA A 36 13.21 -20.88 0.74
C ALA A 36 13.08 -22.06 -0.23
N LYS A 37 14.11 -22.37 -1.02
CA LYS A 37 14.12 -23.55 -1.89
C LYS A 37 14.14 -24.86 -1.09
N ALA A 38 14.97 -24.94 -0.05
CA ALA A 38 15.07 -26.12 0.79
C ALA A 38 13.81 -26.39 1.62
N ARG A 39 13.04 -25.34 1.95
CA ARG A 39 11.90 -25.39 2.87
C ARG A 39 10.64 -24.78 2.26
N LEU A 40 10.45 -24.93 0.95
CA LEU A 40 9.36 -24.24 0.23
C LEU A 40 7.98 -24.56 0.82
N SER A 41 7.72 -25.81 1.19
CA SER A 41 6.44 -26.22 1.81
C SER A 41 6.16 -25.47 3.11
N GLU A 42 7.20 -25.20 3.91
CA GLU A 42 7.06 -24.44 5.15
C GLU A 42 6.80 -22.95 4.87
N VAL A 43 7.50 -22.38 3.87
CA VAL A 43 7.24 -21.01 3.42
C VAL A 43 5.78 -20.83 3.00
N LEU A 44 5.24 -21.78 2.23
CA LEU A 44 3.83 -21.74 1.80
C LEU A 44 2.87 -21.87 2.97
N ARG A 45 3.11 -22.83 3.89
CA ARG A 45 2.29 -23.01 5.10
C ARG A 45 2.26 -21.74 5.95
N LEU A 46 3.42 -21.13 6.19
CA LEU A 46 3.52 -19.87 6.94
C LEU A 46 2.88 -18.70 6.20
N ALA A 47 2.92 -18.68 4.86
CA ALA A 47 2.22 -17.69 4.05
C ALA A 47 0.70 -17.76 4.22
N GLU A 48 0.15 -18.97 4.40
CA GLU A 48 -1.27 -19.21 4.64
C GLU A 48 -1.71 -18.92 6.09
N GLU A 49 -0.89 -19.30 7.08
CA GLU A 49 -1.23 -19.22 8.50
C GLU A 49 -0.83 -17.89 9.16
N GLU A 50 0.38 -17.41 8.89
CA GLU A 50 0.98 -16.24 9.56
C GLU A 50 1.00 -14.99 8.67
N GLY A 51 0.66 -15.15 7.39
CA GLY A 51 0.63 -14.08 6.40
C GLY A 51 1.92 -13.96 5.58
N PRO A 52 2.08 -12.87 4.80
CA PRO A 52 3.08 -12.77 3.73
C PRO A 52 4.52 -13.06 4.18
N GLN A 53 5.22 -13.91 3.42
CA GLN A 53 6.61 -14.30 3.70
C GLN A 53 7.57 -13.60 2.75
N ARG A 54 8.74 -13.17 3.26
CA ARG A 54 9.74 -12.41 2.49
C ARG A 54 10.92 -13.29 2.11
N ILE A 55 11.29 -13.28 0.83
CA ILE A 55 12.48 -13.96 0.30
C ILE A 55 13.47 -12.92 -0.23
N TYR A 56 14.70 -12.93 0.28
CA TYR A 56 15.73 -11.96 -0.05
C TYR A 56 16.84 -12.56 -0.94
N ARG A 57 17.25 -11.79 -1.95
CA ARG A 57 18.46 -12.00 -2.75
C ARG A 57 19.20 -10.67 -2.96
N ARG A 58 19.15 -10.10 -4.16
CA ARG A 58 19.51 -8.71 -4.47
C ARG A 58 18.28 -7.80 -4.37
N ASN A 59 17.13 -8.35 -4.75
CA ASN A 59 15.81 -7.76 -4.58
C ASN A 59 15.02 -8.60 -3.55
N THR A 60 14.00 -8.00 -2.94
CA THR A 60 13.07 -8.71 -2.05
C THR A 60 11.85 -9.17 -2.83
N PHE A 61 11.50 -10.43 -2.68
CA PHE A 61 10.28 -11.04 -3.20
C PHE A 61 9.35 -11.37 -2.03
N VAL A 62 8.05 -11.42 -2.28
CA VAL A 62 7.04 -11.75 -1.27
C VAL A 62 6.19 -12.91 -1.78
N VAL A 63 5.97 -13.90 -0.92
CA VAL A 63 5.07 -15.02 -1.17
C VAL A 63 3.76 -14.77 -0.43
N VAL A 64 2.66 -14.82 -1.18
CA VAL A 64 1.30 -14.68 -0.67
C VAL A 64 0.41 -15.76 -1.26
N PRO A 65 -0.59 -16.27 -0.52
CA PRO A 65 -1.62 -17.14 -1.08
C PRO A 65 -2.36 -16.47 -2.24
N GLU A 66 -2.63 -17.22 -3.32
CA GLU A 66 -3.29 -16.69 -4.52
C GLU A 66 -4.64 -16.05 -4.21
N ARG A 67 -5.44 -16.64 -3.31
CA ARG A 67 -6.75 -16.09 -2.89
C ARG A 67 -6.65 -14.62 -2.44
N LEU A 68 -5.57 -14.27 -1.72
CA LEU A 68 -5.35 -12.91 -1.23
C LEU A 68 -4.89 -12.00 -2.36
N TRP A 69 -4.10 -12.51 -3.31
CA TRP A 69 -3.68 -11.76 -4.48
C TRP A 69 -4.86 -11.42 -5.40
N GLN A 70 -5.71 -12.40 -5.70
CA GLN A 70 -6.87 -12.23 -6.58
C GLN A 70 -7.91 -11.28 -5.99
N GLN A 71 -8.20 -11.39 -4.68
CA GLN A 71 -9.07 -10.44 -3.99
C GLN A 71 -8.55 -9.00 -4.03
N GLN A 72 -7.23 -8.82 -4.10
CA GLN A 72 -6.57 -7.51 -4.13
C GLN A 72 -6.18 -7.02 -5.52
N SER A 73 -6.56 -7.75 -6.56
CA SER A 73 -6.44 -7.30 -7.93
C SER A 73 -7.82 -6.87 -8.48
N PRO A 74 -8.56 -5.93 -7.84
CA PRO A 74 -9.61 -5.27 -8.60
C PRO A 74 -8.91 -4.58 -9.76
N LEU A 75 -9.45 -4.75 -10.97
CA LEU A 75 -9.18 -3.85 -12.09
C LEU A 75 -9.24 -2.44 -11.53
N ARG A 76 -8.08 -1.82 -11.31
CA ARG A 76 -8.03 -0.47 -10.77
C ARG A 76 -8.72 0.39 -11.81
N LYS A 77 -9.95 0.83 -11.53
CA LYS A 77 -10.61 1.86 -12.35
C LYS A 77 -9.57 2.97 -12.53
N PRO A 78 -9.35 3.45 -13.76
CA PRO A 78 -8.46 4.59 -13.97
C PRO A 78 -8.82 5.70 -12.98
N LEU A 79 -7.82 6.29 -12.33
CA LEU A 79 -8.04 7.27 -11.26
C LEU A 79 -9.03 8.37 -11.68
N GLY A 80 -8.97 8.82 -12.93
CA GLY A 80 -9.91 9.79 -13.48
C GLY A 80 -11.37 9.33 -13.42
N GLN A 81 -11.65 8.06 -13.74
CA GLN A 81 -13.00 7.49 -13.63
C GLN A 81 -13.45 7.44 -12.17
N TRP A 82 -12.58 7.01 -11.26
CA TRP A 82 -12.89 6.97 -9.83
C TRP A 82 -13.19 8.37 -9.28
N LEU A 83 -12.43 9.39 -9.68
CA LEU A 83 -12.65 10.78 -9.27
C LEU A 83 -14.00 11.31 -9.73
N VAL A 84 -14.40 11.05 -10.98
CA VAL A 84 -15.71 11.49 -11.50
C VAL A 84 -16.88 10.87 -10.71
N GLU A 85 -16.72 9.61 -10.30
CA GLU A 85 -17.74 8.84 -9.57
C GLU A 85 -17.81 9.19 -8.07
N ASN A 86 -16.67 9.49 -7.43
CA ASN A 86 -16.56 9.55 -5.97
C ASN A 86 -16.16 10.92 -5.41
N MET A 87 -15.72 11.87 -6.24
CA MET A 87 -15.36 13.21 -5.76
C MET A 87 -16.61 13.94 -5.26
N PRO A 88 -16.58 14.53 -4.05
CA PRO A 88 -17.64 15.39 -3.56
C PRO A 88 -17.90 16.53 -4.54
N ARG A 89 -19.13 16.66 -5.02
CA ARG A 89 -19.55 17.78 -5.87
C ARG A 89 -20.15 18.89 -5.00
N GLY A 90 -19.93 20.14 -5.40
CA GLY A 90 -20.54 21.29 -4.71
C GLY A 90 -19.86 21.69 -3.41
N ILE A 91 -18.64 21.21 -3.14
CA ILE A 91 -17.79 21.81 -2.12
C ILE A 91 -17.28 23.16 -2.63
N GLU A 92 -17.60 24.22 -1.90
CA GLU A 92 -17.04 25.54 -2.14
C GLU A 92 -15.60 25.54 -1.61
N LEU A 93 -14.66 25.19 -2.49
CA LEU A 93 -13.25 25.32 -2.21
C LEU A 93 -12.91 26.80 -2.29
N GLU A 94 -12.42 27.38 -1.20
CA GLU A 94 -11.79 28.69 -1.26
C GLU A 94 -10.57 28.57 -2.16
N ILE A 95 -10.71 28.98 -3.43
CA ILE A 95 -9.62 28.97 -4.39
C ILE A 95 -8.74 30.19 -4.04
N PRO A 96 -7.51 29.98 -3.53
CA PRO A 96 -6.64 31.11 -3.24
C PRO A 96 -6.35 31.88 -4.53
N ASP A 97 -6.24 33.20 -4.42
CA ASP A 97 -5.95 34.06 -5.56
C ASP A 97 -4.72 33.54 -6.32
N ARG A 98 -4.89 33.33 -7.63
CA ARG A 98 -3.85 32.84 -8.53
C ARG A 98 -2.62 33.76 -8.57
N ARG A 99 -2.79 35.03 -8.19
CA ARG A 99 -1.73 36.05 -8.11
C ARG A 99 -1.05 36.12 -6.73
N SER A 100 -1.53 35.36 -5.74
CA SER A 100 -0.81 35.25 -4.47
C SER A 100 0.58 34.69 -4.73
N ASN A 101 1.60 35.38 -4.22
CA ASN A 101 3.01 35.06 -4.42
C ASN A 101 3.34 33.71 -3.74
N ARG A 102 3.01 32.60 -4.41
CA ARG A 102 3.42 31.27 -3.97
C ARG A 102 4.93 31.22 -4.11
N LYS A 103 5.63 31.08 -2.98
CA LYS A 103 7.06 30.78 -2.98
C LYS A 103 7.29 29.55 -3.86
N ILE A 104 8.01 29.75 -4.95
CA ILE A 104 8.40 28.67 -5.84
C ILE A 104 9.46 27.88 -5.05
N PRO A 105 9.23 26.59 -4.76
CA PRO A 105 10.10 25.82 -3.85
C PRO A 105 11.55 25.64 -4.30
N PHE A 106 11.88 26.07 -5.52
CA PHE A 106 13.17 25.85 -6.18
C PHE A 106 13.76 27.14 -6.76
N THR A 107 13.31 28.32 -6.34
CA THR A 107 13.98 29.57 -6.68
C THR A 107 14.87 29.94 -5.52
N ASP A 108 16.16 29.66 -5.65
CA ASP A 108 17.17 30.16 -4.73
C ASP A 108 17.27 31.68 -4.97
N GLU A 109 16.76 32.47 -4.03
CA GLU A 109 17.02 33.91 -3.98
C GLU A 109 18.49 34.16 -3.58
N GLU A 110 19.42 33.76 -4.44
CA GLU A 110 20.82 34.18 -4.40
C GLU A 110 21.29 34.47 -5.82
N SER A 111 21.00 35.67 -6.30
CA SER A 111 21.74 36.32 -7.39
C SER A 111 21.48 37.81 -7.34
N THR A 112 22.27 38.47 -6.49
CA THR A 112 22.76 39.88 -6.55
C THR A 112 21.76 41.00 -6.85
#